data_AF-A0A9D2T1T7-F1
#
_entry.id   AF-A0A9D2T1T7-F1
#
_cell.length_a   1.000
_cell.length_b   1.000
_cell.length_c   1.000
_cell.angle_alpha   90.00
_cell.angle_beta   90.00
_cell.angle_gamma   90.00
#
_symmetry.space_group_name_H-M   'P 1'
#
loop_
_entity.id
_entity.type
_entity.pdbx_description
1 polymer ?
#
loop_
_entity_poly.entity_id
_entity_poly.type
_entity_poly.pdbx_seq_one_letter_code
_entity_poly.pdbx_strand_id
1 'polypeptide(L)'
;MAPRTSNNLKDELAKKAETTAGENKLKKSMSIADLIKAMLPEIKKALPEVITPERFTRMALSALNTTPKLQECTQMSFLAALMNAAQLGLEPNTPLGQAYLIPFNNKGTMECQFQIGYKGLIDLGYRNPQMQIISAHTVYENDEFEYELGLNPKLEHRPVLHDRGDIRLFYGFFKLVNGGFGFEVMSKEAVDAYAKEYSKSFDASFSPWKTNYEAMAKKTVIKQALKYAPVKADFRRALSTDGTVKNEISEDMSEIHNEDIFDAEYTEQSA
;
A
#
# COMPACT_ATOMS: atom_id res chain seq x y z
N MET A 1 3.37 29.80 -55.70
CA MET A 1 3.55 29.97 -54.25
C MET A 1 3.59 28.59 -53.62
N ALA A 2 4.78 28.13 -53.21
CA ALA A 2 4.98 26.78 -52.65
C ALA A 2 4.79 26.78 -51.12
N PRO A 3 4.17 25.75 -50.52
CA PRO A 3 3.93 25.71 -49.08
C PRO A 3 5.19 25.23 -48.33
N ARG A 4 5.57 25.98 -47.29
CA ARG A 4 6.69 25.70 -46.39
C ARG A 4 6.26 24.81 -45.22
N THR A 5 6.83 23.61 -45.18
CA THR A 5 7.37 22.90 -44.00
C THR A 5 6.56 22.91 -42.70
N SER A 6 5.72 21.90 -42.50
CA SER A 6 5.10 21.53 -41.21
C SER A 6 5.63 20.21 -40.61
N ASN A 7 6.71 19.63 -41.15
CA ASN A 7 7.23 18.33 -40.71
C ASN A 7 8.44 18.40 -39.75
N ASN A 8 9.12 19.55 -39.59
CA ASN A 8 10.37 19.59 -38.79
C ASN A 8 10.17 19.61 -37.26
N LEU A 9 9.03 20.08 -36.74
CA LEU A 9 8.83 20.18 -35.28
C LEU A 9 8.55 18.83 -34.60
N LYS A 10 7.90 17.89 -35.30
CA LYS A 10 7.69 16.52 -34.77
C LYS A 10 8.98 15.72 -34.78
N ASP A 11 9.81 15.90 -35.82
CA ASP A 11 11.10 15.22 -35.94
C ASP A 11 12.14 15.78 -34.93
N GLU A 12 12.06 17.07 -34.58
CA GLU A 12 12.91 17.67 -33.52
C GLU A 12 12.49 17.24 -32.11
N LEU A 13 11.18 17.07 -31.85
CA LEU A 13 10.68 16.55 -30.59
C LEU A 13 10.98 15.05 -30.42
N ALA A 14 10.90 14.27 -31.51
CA ALA A 14 11.33 12.86 -31.53
C ALA A 14 12.84 12.72 -31.31
N LYS A 15 13.66 13.58 -31.93
CA LYS A 15 15.11 13.59 -31.68
C LYS A 15 15.49 13.99 -30.26
N LYS A 16 14.76 14.91 -29.61
CA LYS A 16 14.96 15.24 -28.18
C LYS A 16 14.55 14.11 -27.23
N ALA A 17 13.52 13.34 -27.59
CA ALA A 17 13.18 12.11 -26.87
C ALA A 17 14.27 11.03 -27.03
N GLU A 18 14.89 10.94 -28.20
CA GLU A 18 16.00 9.99 -28.46
C GLU A 18 17.34 10.43 -27.86
N THR A 19 17.62 11.73 -27.72
CA THR A 19 18.89 12.23 -27.14
C THR A 19 18.92 12.29 -25.62
N THR A 20 17.79 12.07 -24.94
CA THR A 20 17.74 11.96 -23.47
C THR A 20 17.86 10.50 -22.99
N ALA A 21 18.06 9.55 -23.91
CA ALA A 21 18.15 8.11 -23.65
C ALA A 21 19.61 7.58 -23.55
N GLY A 22 20.46 8.25 -22.80
CA GLY A 22 21.74 7.72 -22.29
C GLY A 22 21.85 8.08 -20.81
N GLU A 23 22.03 7.18 -19.85
CA GLU A 23 22.60 5.83 -19.85
C GLU A 23 21.83 4.93 -18.85
N ASN A 24 21.06 3.96 -19.34
CA ASN A 24 20.85 2.64 -18.73
C ASN A 24 19.94 1.83 -19.65
N LYS A 25 20.53 1.16 -20.65
CA LYS A 25 19.77 0.22 -21.47
C LYS A 25 19.39 -0.97 -20.60
N LEU A 26 18.11 -1.05 -20.23
CA LEU A 26 17.47 -2.25 -19.67
C LEU A 26 17.82 -3.44 -20.57
N LYS A 27 18.78 -4.28 -20.14
CA LYS A 27 19.15 -5.50 -20.88
C LYS A 27 18.11 -6.57 -20.57
N LYS A 28 17.79 -7.39 -21.58
CA LYS A 28 16.76 -8.45 -21.56
C LYS A 28 16.98 -9.56 -20.49
N SER A 29 18.02 -9.46 -19.65
CA SER A 29 18.42 -10.44 -18.64
C SER A 29 18.88 -9.79 -17.31
N MET A 30 18.37 -8.61 -16.97
CA MET A 30 18.69 -8.00 -15.68
C MET A 30 17.93 -8.70 -14.55
N SER A 31 18.57 -8.94 -13.41
CA SER A 31 17.85 -9.39 -12.22
C SER A 31 17.01 -8.26 -11.64
N ILE A 32 16.02 -8.56 -10.79
CA ILE A 32 15.25 -7.52 -10.08
C ILE A 32 16.18 -6.61 -9.26
N ALA A 33 17.24 -7.16 -8.68
CA ALA A 33 18.25 -6.39 -7.96
C ALA A 33 19.01 -5.39 -8.86
N ASP A 34 19.30 -5.77 -10.11
CA ASP A 34 19.94 -4.87 -11.07
C ASP A 34 18.96 -3.80 -11.57
N LEU A 35 17.69 -4.15 -11.74
CA LEU A 35 16.62 -3.22 -12.12
C LEU A 35 16.40 -2.15 -11.05
N ILE A 36 16.39 -2.52 -9.77
CA ILE A 36 16.31 -1.57 -8.64
C ILE A 36 17.42 -0.51 -8.72
N LYS A 37 18.65 -0.92 -9.06
CA LYS A 37 19.78 0.00 -9.22
C LYS A 37 19.63 0.87 -10.46
N ALA A 38 19.16 0.30 -11.57
CA ALA A 38 18.96 1.02 -12.81
C ALA A 38 17.89 2.11 -12.71
N MET A 39 16.84 1.86 -11.91
CA MET A 39 15.71 2.76 -11.66
C MET A 39 15.97 3.82 -10.59
N LEU A 40 17.20 3.91 -10.05
CA LEU A 40 17.53 4.89 -9.02
C LEU A 40 17.21 6.35 -9.43
N PRO A 41 17.45 6.79 -10.69
CA PRO A 41 17.08 8.13 -11.14
C PRO A 41 15.57 8.39 -11.07
N GLU A 42 14.74 7.42 -11.45
CA GLU A 42 13.28 7.48 -11.43
C GLU A 42 12.73 7.43 -10.00
N ILE A 43 13.28 6.54 -9.17
CA ILE A 43 13.00 6.48 -7.73
C ILE A 43 13.28 7.84 -7.08
N LYS A 44 14.41 8.48 -7.43
CA LYS A 44 14.76 9.80 -6.92
C LYS A 44 13.74 10.88 -7.30
N LYS A 45 13.16 10.82 -8.51
CA LYS A 45 12.12 11.76 -8.94
C LYS A 45 10.80 11.55 -8.19
N ALA A 46 10.50 10.31 -7.82
CA ALA A 46 9.24 9.94 -7.16
C ALA A 46 9.25 10.12 -5.63
N LEU A 47 10.42 10.00 -4.99
CA LEU A 47 10.53 10.05 -3.53
C LEU A 47 10.31 11.47 -2.98
N PRO A 48 9.64 11.60 -1.81
CA PRO A 48 9.66 12.84 -1.06
C PRO A 48 11.06 13.11 -0.48
N GLU A 49 11.38 14.38 -0.22
CA GLU A 49 12.70 14.82 0.25
C GLU A 49 13.17 14.17 1.57
N VAL A 50 12.22 13.65 2.37
CA VAL A 50 12.50 13.05 3.68
C VAL A 50 13.20 11.68 3.56
N ILE A 51 13.11 11.00 2.40
CA ILE A 51 13.72 9.69 2.18
C ILE A 51 14.77 9.79 1.07
N THR A 52 16.04 9.52 1.40
CA THR A 52 17.10 9.48 0.40
C THR A 52 16.92 8.30 -0.56
N PRO A 53 17.15 8.46 -1.88
CA PRO A 53 17.06 7.38 -2.85
C PRO A 53 17.89 6.15 -2.47
N GLU A 54 19.12 6.34 -1.99
CA GLU A 54 20.04 5.27 -1.63
C GLU A 54 19.51 4.41 -0.46
N ARG A 55 18.89 5.06 0.53
CA ARG A 55 18.23 4.36 1.64
C ARG A 55 17.05 3.53 1.12
N PHE A 56 16.22 4.10 0.25
CA PHE A 56 15.06 3.42 -0.31
C PHE A 56 15.45 2.22 -1.19
N THR A 57 16.43 2.40 -2.09
CA THR A 57 17.01 1.32 -2.92
C THR A 57 17.53 0.17 -2.05
N ARG A 58 18.24 0.48 -0.96
CA ARG A 58 18.74 -0.56 -0.02
C ARG A 58 17.61 -1.30 0.68
N MET A 59 16.51 -0.63 1.02
CA MET A 59 15.34 -1.28 1.61
C MET A 59 14.67 -2.23 0.60
N ALA A 60 14.55 -1.82 -0.66
CA ALA A 60 14.03 -2.68 -1.73
C ALA A 60 14.91 -3.94 -1.93
N LEU A 61 16.24 -3.77 -1.92
CA LEU A 61 17.18 -4.90 -1.98
C LEU A 61 17.07 -5.80 -0.73
N SER A 62 16.88 -5.21 0.45
CA SER A 62 16.64 -5.97 1.68
C SER A 62 15.35 -6.79 1.60
N ALA A 63 14.29 -6.24 1.00
CA ALA A 63 13.02 -6.95 0.82
C ALA A 63 13.20 -8.24 -0.01
N LEU A 64 14.02 -8.20 -1.06
CA LEU A 64 14.36 -9.39 -1.86
C LEU A 64 15.07 -10.49 -1.05
N ASN A 65 15.84 -10.11 -0.02
CA ASN A 65 16.53 -11.06 0.85
C ASN A 65 15.60 -11.64 1.92
N THR A 66 14.76 -10.80 2.53
CA THR A 66 13.82 -11.23 3.57
C THR A 66 12.60 -11.96 3.02
N THR A 67 12.29 -11.76 1.73
CA THR A 67 11.17 -12.39 1.03
C THR A 67 11.64 -12.91 -0.33
N PRO A 68 12.35 -14.06 -0.38
CA PRO A 68 12.99 -14.57 -1.60
C PRO A 68 12.03 -14.77 -2.80
N LYS A 69 10.76 -15.11 -2.53
CA LYS A 69 9.71 -15.24 -3.57
C LYS A 69 9.46 -13.95 -4.37
N LEU A 70 9.88 -12.78 -3.87
CA LEU A 70 9.84 -11.54 -4.66
C LEU A 70 10.74 -11.62 -5.90
N GLN A 71 11.77 -12.47 -5.89
CA GLN A 71 12.64 -12.67 -7.06
C GLN A 71 11.97 -13.45 -8.18
N GLU A 72 10.91 -14.20 -7.87
CA GLU A 72 10.10 -14.95 -8.84
C GLU A 72 9.02 -14.08 -9.48
N CYS A 73 8.76 -12.89 -8.93
CA CYS A 73 7.75 -11.98 -9.45
C CYS A 73 8.14 -11.43 -10.83
N THR A 74 7.15 -11.07 -11.65
CA THR A 74 7.43 -10.34 -12.89
C THR A 74 8.17 -9.04 -12.58
N GLN A 75 9.18 -8.73 -13.40
CA GLN A 75 10.03 -7.56 -13.19
C GLN A 75 9.22 -6.26 -13.18
N MET A 76 8.23 -6.17 -14.08
CA MET A 76 7.36 -5.00 -14.20
C MET A 76 6.48 -4.82 -12.98
N SER A 77 5.84 -5.89 -12.47
CA SER A 77 5.00 -5.78 -11.27
C SER A 77 5.81 -5.36 -10.05
N PHE A 78 7.03 -5.87 -9.90
CA PHE A 78 7.93 -5.46 -8.81
C PHE A 78 8.29 -3.97 -8.90
N LEU A 79 8.71 -3.50 -10.07
CA LEU A 79 9.07 -2.10 -10.25
C LEU A 79 7.87 -1.19 -10.04
N ALA A 80 6.70 -1.54 -10.57
CA ALA A 80 5.47 -0.78 -10.36
C ALA A 80 5.08 -0.71 -8.88
N ALA A 81 5.15 -1.83 -8.15
CA ALA A 81 4.88 -1.87 -6.72
C ALA A 81 5.88 -1.02 -5.91
N LEU A 82 7.16 -1.06 -6.29
CA LEU A 82 8.21 -0.24 -5.67
C LEU A 82 8.01 1.26 -5.95
N MET A 83 7.59 1.62 -7.16
CA MET A 83 7.31 3.02 -7.54
C MET A 83 6.07 3.56 -6.80
N ASN A 84 5.03 2.75 -6.58
CA ASN A 84 3.91 3.13 -5.70
C ASN A 84 4.38 3.47 -4.29
N ALA A 85 5.23 2.63 -3.70
CA ALA A 85 5.81 2.88 -2.38
C ALA A 85 6.62 4.19 -2.36
N ALA A 86 7.41 4.43 -3.40
CA ALA A 86 8.23 5.63 -3.54
C ALA A 86 7.39 6.91 -3.63
N GLN A 87 6.37 6.94 -4.51
CA GLN A 87 5.47 8.09 -4.69
C GLN A 87 4.69 8.42 -3.42
N LEU A 88 4.32 7.41 -2.64
CA LEU A 88 3.66 7.61 -1.36
C LEU A 88 4.64 7.94 -0.23
N GLY A 89 5.95 7.80 -0.44
CA GLY A 89 6.96 7.99 0.59
C GLY A 89 6.85 6.99 1.73
N LEU A 90 6.39 5.77 1.44
CA LEU A 90 6.20 4.72 2.44
C LEU A 90 7.33 3.70 2.37
N GLU A 91 7.84 3.30 3.53
CA GLU A 91 8.94 2.35 3.63
C GLU A 91 8.47 0.88 3.45
N PRO A 92 8.82 0.19 2.35
CA PRO A 92 8.37 -1.18 2.10
C PRO A 92 9.16 -2.22 2.91
N ASN A 93 8.46 -3.21 3.45
CA ASN A 93 9.00 -4.40 4.12
C ASN A 93 9.98 -4.08 5.27
N THR A 94 9.81 -2.93 5.94
CA THR A 94 10.58 -2.57 7.13
C THR A 94 9.81 -2.88 8.41
N PRO A 95 10.50 -2.94 9.57
CA PRO A 95 9.83 -3.05 10.87
C PRO A 95 8.84 -1.92 11.17
N LEU A 96 8.91 -0.79 10.45
CA LEU A 96 7.94 0.29 10.58
C LEU A 96 6.53 -0.12 10.11
N GLY A 97 6.40 -1.13 9.24
CA GLY A 97 5.11 -1.66 8.81
C GLY A 97 4.26 -0.63 8.04
N GLN A 98 4.91 0.27 7.30
CA GLN A 98 4.25 1.31 6.51
C GLN A 98 3.71 0.78 5.18
N ALA A 99 4.48 -0.07 4.50
CA ALA A 99 4.07 -0.70 3.26
C ALA A 99 4.69 -2.09 3.10
N TYR A 100 4.13 -2.86 2.18
CA TYR A 100 4.53 -4.24 1.90
C TYR A 100 4.54 -4.47 0.38
N LEU A 101 5.63 -5.05 -0.10
CA LEU A 101 5.78 -5.72 -1.38
C LEU A 101 5.52 -7.20 -1.11
N ILE A 102 4.45 -7.72 -1.71
CA ILE A 102 3.93 -9.06 -1.42
C ILE A 102 3.96 -9.87 -2.72
N PRO A 103 4.62 -11.05 -2.75
CA PRO A 103 4.46 -12.00 -3.84
C PRO A 103 3.01 -12.48 -3.89
N PHE A 104 2.38 -12.35 -5.04
CA PHE A 104 0.99 -12.70 -5.28
C PHE A 104 0.89 -13.55 -6.55
N ASN A 105 0.26 -14.71 -6.45
CA ASN A 105 0.04 -15.58 -7.61
C ASN A 105 -1.26 -15.17 -8.31
N ASN A 106 -1.12 -14.50 -9.45
CA ASN A 106 -2.22 -14.12 -10.33
C ASN A 106 -2.32 -15.13 -11.48
N LYS A 107 -3.26 -16.08 -11.37
CA LYS A 107 -3.57 -17.07 -12.42
C LYS A 107 -2.33 -17.81 -12.97
N GLY A 108 -1.42 -18.20 -12.07
CA GLY A 108 -0.19 -18.92 -12.40
C GLY A 108 1.02 -18.02 -12.68
N THR A 109 0.84 -16.70 -12.72
CA THR A 109 1.93 -15.73 -12.82
C THR A 109 2.23 -15.17 -11.44
N MET A 110 3.48 -15.32 -10.99
CA MET A 110 3.93 -14.67 -9.75
C MET A 110 4.15 -13.19 -10.04
N GLU A 111 3.44 -12.32 -9.33
CA GLU A 111 3.51 -10.86 -9.46
C GLU A 111 3.77 -10.23 -8.09
N CYS A 112 4.32 -9.02 -8.09
CA CYS A 112 4.50 -8.25 -6.88
C CYS A 112 3.31 -7.30 -6.69
N GLN A 113 2.61 -7.45 -5.58
CA GLN A 113 1.52 -6.58 -5.17
C GLN A 113 2.01 -5.56 -4.15
N PHE A 114 1.61 -4.30 -4.34
CA PHE A 114 1.84 -3.24 -3.36
C PHE A 114 0.65 -3.17 -2.38
N GLN A 115 0.95 -3.21 -1.08
CA GLN A 115 -0.03 -3.00 -0.03
C GLN A 115 0.44 -1.98 1.00
N ILE A 116 -0.45 -1.08 1.39
CA ILE A 116 -0.19 -0.12 2.46
C ILE A 116 -0.46 -0.81 3.81
N GLY A 117 0.45 -0.67 4.77
CA GLY A 117 0.22 -1.12 6.15
C GLY A 117 -0.61 -0.12 6.94
N TYR A 118 -1.24 -0.55 8.04
CA TYR A 118 -2.06 0.36 8.85
C TYR A 118 -1.26 1.57 9.39
N LYS A 119 0.04 1.38 9.69
CA LYS A 119 0.93 2.48 10.09
C LYS A 119 1.23 3.43 8.94
N GLY A 120 1.25 2.93 7.69
CA GLY A 120 1.34 3.77 6.51
C GLY A 120 0.07 4.59 6.29
N LEU A 121 -1.11 4.02 6.52
CA LEU A 121 -2.37 4.77 6.51
C LEU A 121 -2.39 5.87 7.58
N ILE A 122 -1.88 5.58 8.78
CA ILE A 122 -1.69 6.56 9.86
C ILE A 122 -0.76 7.69 9.42
N ASP A 123 0.43 7.36 8.89
CA ASP A 123 1.40 8.34 8.40
C ASP A 123 0.79 9.25 7.33
N LEU A 124 0.14 8.66 6.32
CA LEU A 124 -0.55 9.41 5.27
C LEU A 124 -1.68 10.28 5.84
N GLY A 125 -2.41 9.80 6.85
CA GLY A 125 -3.46 10.55 7.54
C GLY A 125 -2.92 11.80 8.23
N TYR A 126 -1.77 11.71 8.88
CA TYR A 126 -1.13 12.85 9.56
C TYR A 126 -0.56 13.92 8.59
N ARG A 127 -0.48 13.65 7.28
CA ARG A 127 -0.17 14.69 6.27
C ARG A 127 -1.30 15.70 6.09
N ASN A 128 -2.48 15.42 6.64
CA ASN A 128 -3.52 16.42 6.83
C ASN A 128 -3.20 17.25 8.09
N PRO A 129 -2.93 18.57 7.97
CA PRO A 129 -2.62 19.42 9.12
C PRO A 129 -3.79 19.58 10.11
N GLN A 130 -5.01 19.23 9.70
CA GLN A 130 -6.17 19.20 10.60
C GLN A 130 -6.23 17.93 11.46
N MET A 131 -5.45 16.90 11.15
CA MET A 131 -5.45 15.64 11.88
C MET A 131 -4.77 15.84 13.25
N GLN A 132 -5.53 15.64 14.32
CA GLN A 132 -5.02 15.70 15.69
C GLN A 132 -4.58 14.32 16.19
N ILE A 133 -5.44 13.32 16.00
CA ILE A 133 -5.21 11.94 16.45
C ILE A 133 -5.72 11.00 15.39
N ILE A 134 -4.96 9.96 15.09
CA ILE A 134 -5.45 8.76 14.43
C ILE A 134 -4.85 7.53 15.12
N SER A 135 -5.69 6.55 15.38
CA SER A 135 -5.24 5.30 16.00
C SER A 135 -6.21 4.15 15.70
N ALA A 136 -5.73 2.92 15.93
CA ALA A 136 -6.59 1.75 16.06
C ALA A 136 -6.10 0.81 17.15
N HIS A 137 -7.05 0.15 17.78
CA HIS A 137 -6.82 -0.70 18.93
C HIS A 137 -7.63 -1.99 18.82
N THR A 138 -7.12 -2.99 19.53
CA THR A 138 -7.81 -4.26 19.77
C THR A 138 -8.45 -4.19 21.15
N VAL A 139 -9.71 -4.63 21.22
CA VAL A 139 -10.48 -4.79 22.45
C VAL A 139 -10.60 -6.28 22.72
N TYR A 140 -10.31 -6.69 23.94
CA TYR A 140 -10.37 -8.06 24.38
C TYR A 140 -11.56 -8.26 25.32
N GLU A 141 -11.94 -9.51 25.59
CA GLU A 141 -13.14 -9.86 26.34
C GLU A 141 -13.27 -9.15 27.70
N ASN A 142 -12.16 -9.01 28.43
CA ASN A 142 -12.15 -8.46 29.77
C ASN A 142 -11.87 -6.95 29.81
N ASP A 143 -11.70 -6.29 28.67
CA ASP A 143 -11.60 -4.83 28.63
C ASP A 143 -12.97 -4.17 28.84
N GLU A 144 -13.02 -3.01 29.51
CA GLU A 144 -14.23 -2.20 29.52
C GLU A 144 -14.34 -1.43 28.20
N PHE A 145 -15.43 -1.65 27.47
CA PHE A 145 -15.65 -1.03 26.17
C PHE A 145 -17.12 -0.63 25.99
N GLU A 146 -17.35 0.63 25.64
CA GLU A 146 -18.67 1.20 25.37
C GLU A 146 -18.57 2.08 24.12
N TYR A 147 -19.54 1.95 23.22
CA TYR A 147 -19.67 2.87 22.09
C TYR A 147 -21.14 3.12 21.75
N GLU A 148 -21.41 4.31 21.26
CA GLU A 148 -22.72 4.74 20.81
C GLU A 148 -22.59 5.38 19.43
N LEU A 149 -23.45 4.97 18.50
CA LEU A 149 -23.63 5.62 17.22
C LEU A 149 -24.84 6.56 17.30
N GLY A 150 -24.85 7.63 16.51
CA GLY A 150 -25.93 8.59 16.49
C GLY A 150 -25.42 10.01 16.27
N LEU A 151 -26.25 11.01 16.57
CA LEU A 151 -25.90 12.42 16.41
C LEU A 151 -24.81 12.89 17.38
N ASN A 152 -24.65 12.19 18.51
CA ASN A 152 -23.62 12.44 19.52
C ASN A 152 -22.86 11.13 19.77
N PRO A 153 -21.99 10.70 18.84
CA PRO A 153 -21.34 9.41 18.95
C PRO A 153 -20.32 9.40 20.10
N LYS A 154 -20.18 8.25 20.76
CA LYS A 154 -19.30 8.04 21.92
C LYS A 154 -18.47 6.79 21.71
N LEU A 155 -17.21 6.80 22.17
CA LEU A 155 -16.35 5.62 22.23
C LEU A 155 -15.46 5.72 23.46
N GLU A 156 -15.58 4.75 24.36
CA GLU A 156 -14.73 4.58 25.53
C GLU A 156 -14.11 3.18 25.53
N HIS A 157 -12.81 3.12 25.74
CA HIS A 157 -12.06 1.88 25.88
C HIS A 157 -11.11 2.01 27.07
N ARG A 158 -11.26 1.15 28.08
CA ARG A 158 -10.39 1.08 29.25
C ARG A 158 -9.81 -0.33 29.33
N PRO A 159 -8.61 -0.55 28.78
CA PRO A 159 -7.97 -1.85 28.82
C PRO A 159 -7.68 -2.29 30.25
N VAL A 160 -7.83 -3.59 30.51
CA VAL A 160 -7.30 -4.17 31.76
C VAL A 160 -5.80 -4.44 31.61
N LEU A 161 -5.05 -4.32 32.71
CA LEU A 161 -3.59 -4.48 32.70
C LEU A 161 -3.15 -5.95 32.58
N HIS A 162 -3.96 -6.87 33.08
CA HIS A 162 -3.67 -8.30 33.16
C HIS A 162 -4.89 -9.10 32.70
N ASP A 163 -4.65 -10.31 32.18
CA ASP A 163 -5.69 -11.28 31.82
C ASP A 163 -6.79 -10.70 30.91
N ARG A 164 -6.40 -10.04 29.82
CA ARG A 164 -7.32 -9.36 28.88
C ARG A 164 -8.32 -10.30 28.19
N GLY A 165 -8.04 -11.60 28.14
CA GLY A 165 -8.88 -12.60 27.48
C GLY A 165 -8.67 -12.66 25.96
N ASP A 166 -9.62 -13.26 25.26
CA ASP A 166 -9.57 -13.39 23.80
C ASP A 166 -9.93 -12.08 23.08
N ILE A 167 -9.54 -11.97 21.80
CA ILE A 167 -9.89 -10.82 20.95
C ILE A 167 -11.40 -10.78 20.74
N ARG A 168 -12.01 -9.63 21.04
CA ARG A 168 -13.46 -9.40 20.91
C ARG A 168 -13.81 -8.45 19.78
N LEU A 169 -13.17 -7.27 19.75
CA LEU A 169 -13.46 -6.21 18.77
C LEU A 169 -12.17 -5.52 18.31
N PHE A 170 -12.29 -4.80 17.21
CA PHE A 170 -11.31 -3.84 16.73
C PHE A 170 -12.00 -2.51 16.51
N TYR A 171 -11.30 -1.41 16.77
CA TYR A 171 -11.78 -0.09 16.38
C TYR A 171 -10.65 0.78 15.87
N GLY A 172 -11.00 1.66 14.94
CA GLY A 172 -10.13 2.71 14.42
C GLY A 172 -10.85 4.05 14.56
N PHE A 173 -10.12 5.10 14.88
CA PHE A 173 -10.71 6.43 15.02
C PHE A 173 -9.75 7.52 14.56
N PHE A 174 -10.34 8.67 14.23
CA PHE A 174 -9.61 9.91 14.01
C PHE A 174 -10.27 11.06 14.76
N LYS A 175 -9.47 12.05 15.13
CA LYS A 175 -9.91 13.32 15.71
C LYS A 175 -9.19 14.46 15.00
N LEU A 176 -9.92 15.52 14.72
CA LEU A 176 -9.44 16.73 14.08
C LEU A 176 -9.24 17.84 15.11
N VAL A 177 -8.38 18.79 14.77
CA VAL A 177 -8.09 19.96 15.62
C VAL A 177 -9.32 20.82 15.90
N ASN A 178 -10.31 20.83 15.01
CA ASN A 178 -11.57 21.56 15.18
C ASN A 178 -12.62 20.80 16.02
N GLY A 179 -12.26 19.65 16.58
CA GLY A 179 -13.14 18.81 17.39
C GLY A 179 -13.96 17.79 16.60
N GLY A 180 -13.96 17.83 15.26
CA GLY A 180 -14.57 16.79 14.45
C GLY A 180 -13.87 15.44 14.65
N PHE A 181 -14.63 14.35 14.68
CA PHE A 181 -14.08 13.01 14.87
C PHE A 181 -14.93 11.98 14.15
N GLY A 182 -14.39 10.78 14.00
CA GLY A 182 -15.11 9.63 13.46
C GLY A 182 -14.40 8.34 13.88
N PHE A 183 -15.16 7.27 14.00
CA PHE A 183 -14.63 5.96 14.34
C PHE A 183 -15.41 4.86 13.64
N GLU A 184 -14.76 3.71 13.49
CA GLU A 184 -15.35 2.45 13.06
C GLU A 184 -15.07 1.42 14.14
N VAL A 185 -16.08 0.61 14.48
CA VAL A 185 -15.96 -0.55 15.36
C VAL A 185 -16.40 -1.79 14.60
N MET A 186 -15.59 -2.84 14.63
CA MET A 186 -15.93 -4.14 14.04
C MET A 186 -15.70 -5.24 15.08
N SER A 187 -16.62 -6.20 15.18
CA SER A 187 -16.34 -7.41 15.95
C SER A 187 -15.32 -8.28 15.23
N LYS A 188 -14.71 -9.22 15.96
CA LYS A 188 -13.82 -10.23 15.35
C LYS A 188 -14.52 -10.97 14.21
N GLU A 189 -15.79 -11.34 14.40
CA GLU A 189 -16.59 -12.03 13.38
C GLU A 189 -16.85 -11.15 12.15
N ALA A 190 -17.11 -9.85 12.36
CA ALA A 190 -17.29 -8.90 11.27
C ALA A 190 -15.98 -8.68 10.49
N VAL A 191 -14.83 -8.65 11.19
CA VAL A 191 -13.51 -8.61 10.55
C VAL A 191 -13.25 -9.89 9.76
N ASP A 192 -13.57 -11.06 10.31
CA ASP A 192 -13.41 -12.34 9.62
C ASP A 192 -14.28 -12.42 8.36
N ALA A 193 -15.53 -11.94 8.43
CA ALA A 193 -16.43 -11.86 7.30
C ALA A 193 -15.87 -10.92 6.21
N TYR A 194 -15.43 -9.72 6.59
CA TYR A 194 -14.77 -8.79 5.67
C TYR A 194 -13.52 -9.41 5.05
N ALA A 195 -12.69 -10.08 5.86
CA ALA A 195 -11.47 -10.70 5.38
C ALA A 195 -11.77 -11.80 4.35
N LYS A 196 -12.78 -12.63 4.56
CA LYS A 196 -13.21 -13.65 3.59
C LYS A 196 -13.73 -13.05 2.28
N GLU A 197 -14.46 -11.95 2.35
CA GLU A 197 -15.00 -11.26 1.17
C GLU A 197 -13.87 -10.63 0.33
N TYR A 198 -12.91 -9.97 0.98
CA TYR A 198 -11.89 -9.16 0.29
C TYR A 198 -10.53 -9.86 0.14
N SER A 199 -10.31 -11.02 0.75
CA SER A 199 -9.03 -11.75 0.70
C SER A 199 -9.24 -13.22 0.36
N LYS A 200 -8.97 -13.57 -0.90
CA LYS A 200 -9.05 -14.94 -1.40
C LYS A 200 -8.11 -15.92 -0.70
N SER A 201 -7.02 -15.40 -0.13
CA SER A 201 -6.06 -16.18 0.64
C SER A 201 -6.36 -16.19 2.14
N PHE A 202 -7.56 -15.79 2.60
CA PHE A 202 -7.88 -15.73 4.04
C PHE A 202 -7.58 -17.04 4.78
N ASP A 203 -7.95 -18.17 4.17
CA ASP A 203 -7.78 -19.49 4.78
C ASP A 203 -6.38 -20.09 4.57
N ALA A 204 -5.54 -19.49 3.72
CA ALA A 204 -4.20 -19.97 3.47
C ALA A 204 -3.29 -19.80 4.70
N SER A 205 -2.46 -20.80 4.98
CA SER A 205 -1.55 -20.79 6.15
C SER A 205 -0.54 -19.64 6.13
N PHE A 206 -0.14 -19.21 4.93
CA PHE A 206 0.77 -18.09 4.71
C PHE A 206 0.08 -16.72 4.69
N SER A 207 -1.25 -16.68 4.87
CA SER A 207 -2.02 -15.44 4.79
C SER A 207 -1.58 -14.43 5.86
N PRO A 208 -1.52 -13.13 5.55
CA PRO A 208 -1.40 -12.09 6.56
C PRO A 208 -2.50 -12.17 7.63
N TRP A 209 -3.67 -12.71 7.28
CA TRP A 209 -4.76 -12.94 8.23
C TRP A 209 -4.48 -14.06 9.23
N LYS A 210 -3.57 -15.01 8.94
CA LYS A 210 -3.13 -16.03 9.90
C LYS A 210 -1.89 -15.59 10.68
N THR A 211 -0.94 -14.97 9.99
CA THR A 211 0.38 -14.63 10.56
C THR A 211 0.40 -13.26 11.27
N ASN A 212 -0.51 -12.35 10.91
CA ASN A 212 -0.56 -10.98 11.44
C ASN A 212 -2.00 -10.44 11.52
N TYR A 213 -2.90 -11.24 12.09
CA TYR A 213 -4.33 -10.97 12.15
C TYR A 213 -4.67 -9.57 12.71
N GLU A 214 -4.11 -9.21 13.86
CA GLU A 214 -4.41 -7.91 14.49
C GLU A 214 -4.00 -6.72 13.63
N ALA A 215 -2.88 -6.78 12.91
CA ALA A 215 -2.47 -5.68 12.04
C ALA A 215 -3.39 -5.54 10.84
N MET A 216 -3.88 -6.66 10.30
CA MET A 216 -4.86 -6.66 9.21
C MET A 216 -6.21 -6.12 9.68
N ALA A 217 -6.69 -6.56 10.83
CA ALA A 217 -7.91 -6.04 11.44
C ALA A 217 -7.81 -4.53 11.71
N LYS A 218 -6.70 -4.08 12.30
CA LYS A 218 -6.42 -2.64 12.52
C LYS A 218 -6.37 -1.86 11.21
N LYS A 219 -5.76 -2.41 10.15
CA LYS A 219 -5.77 -1.80 8.80
C LYS A 219 -7.21 -1.60 8.32
N THR A 220 -8.05 -2.62 8.45
CA THR A 220 -9.46 -2.56 8.02
C THR A 220 -10.22 -1.45 8.75
N VAL A 221 -10.23 -1.46 10.09
CA VAL A 221 -11.00 -0.45 10.86
C VAL A 221 -10.46 0.98 10.68
N ILE A 222 -9.15 1.17 10.53
CA ILE A 222 -8.58 2.49 10.18
C ILE A 222 -9.05 2.94 8.80
N LYS A 223 -8.97 2.06 7.80
CA LYS A 223 -9.38 2.38 6.43
C LYS A 223 -10.86 2.76 6.39
N GLN A 224 -11.70 2.06 7.14
CA GLN A 224 -13.13 2.35 7.27
C GLN A 224 -13.38 3.70 7.96
N ALA A 225 -12.74 3.96 9.10
CA ALA A 225 -12.89 5.24 9.80
C ALA A 225 -12.44 6.43 8.92
N LEU A 226 -11.31 6.28 8.22
CA LEU A 226 -10.75 7.32 7.36
C LEU A 226 -11.57 7.65 6.11
N LYS A 227 -12.59 6.84 5.73
CA LYS A 227 -13.53 7.18 4.65
C LYS A 227 -14.30 8.47 4.94
N TYR A 228 -14.54 8.77 6.22
CA TYR A 228 -15.29 9.94 6.68
C TYR A 228 -14.41 11.13 7.08
N ALA A 229 -13.09 10.93 7.15
CA ALA A 229 -12.16 12.01 7.46
C ALA A 229 -12.03 12.96 6.25
N PRO A 230 -11.83 14.28 6.48
CA PRO A 230 -11.52 15.23 5.42
C PRO A 230 -10.09 15.01 4.93
N VAL A 231 -9.88 13.94 4.17
CA VAL A 231 -8.57 13.53 3.68
C VAL A 231 -8.25 14.20 2.34
N LYS A 232 -6.98 14.55 2.15
CA LYS A 232 -6.47 15.16 0.91
C LYS A 232 -6.58 14.17 -0.26
N ALA A 233 -6.53 14.69 -1.49
CA ALA A 233 -6.58 13.90 -2.72
C ALA A 233 -5.51 12.78 -2.73
N ASP A 234 -4.29 13.08 -2.26
CA ASP A 234 -3.19 12.11 -2.19
C ASP A 234 -3.50 10.88 -1.33
N PHE A 235 -4.26 11.07 -0.25
CA PHE A 235 -4.68 9.95 0.60
C PHE A 235 -5.71 9.07 -0.12
N ARG A 236 -6.69 9.67 -0.80
CA ARG A 236 -7.67 8.92 -1.60
C ARG A 236 -6.98 8.15 -2.73
N ARG A 237 -5.99 8.78 -3.35
CA ARG A 237 -5.13 8.16 -4.36
C ARG A 237 -4.38 6.95 -3.81
N ALA A 238 -3.76 7.09 -2.64
CA ALA A 238 -3.08 5.99 -1.95
C ALA A 238 -4.01 4.80 -1.71
N LEU A 239 -5.25 5.06 -1.26
CA LEU A 239 -6.26 4.03 -1.03
C LEU A 239 -6.68 3.30 -2.33
N SER A 240 -6.65 3.98 -3.47
CA SER A 240 -6.99 3.38 -4.78
C SER A 240 -5.91 2.46 -5.32
N THR A 241 -4.66 2.66 -4.89
CA THR A 241 -3.51 1.83 -5.28
C THR A 241 -3.25 0.66 -4.31
N ASP A 242 -3.80 0.72 -3.09
CA ASP A 242 -3.62 -0.29 -2.05
C ASP A 242 -4.22 -1.64 -2.45
N GLY A 243 -3.41 -2.69 -2.51
CA GLY A 243 -3.86 -4.04 -2.87
C GLY A 243 -3.97 -4.28 -4.37
N THR A 244 -3.41 -3.40 -5.20
CA THR A 244 -3.44 -3.54 -6.67
C THR A 244 -2.10 -4.09 -7.18
N VAL A 245 -2.17 -4.87 -8.26
CA VAL A 245 -0.99 -5.21 -9.07
C VAL A 245 -1.03 -4.32 -10.32
N LYS A 246 0.11 -3.76 -10.68
CA LYS A 246 0.28 -2.92 -11.87
C LYS A 246 1.39 -3.51 -12.71
N ASN A 247 1.17 -3.60 -14.02
CA ASN A 247 2.13 -4.18 -14.96
C ASN A 247 2.86 -3.13 -15.82
N GLU A 248 2.66 -1.85 -15.50
CA GLU A 248 3.23 -0.70 -16.20
C GLU A 248 3.78 0.31 -15.20
N ILE A 249 4.66 1.21 -15.67
CA ILE A 249 5.22 2.31 -14.89
C ILE A 249 4.81 3.62 -15.56
N SER A 250 4.34 4.58 -14.76
CA SER A 250 3.92 5.92 -15.18
C SER A 250 4.57 6.98 -14.27
N GLU A 251 4.60 8.23 -14.72
CA GLU A 251 4.94 9.37 -13.85
C GLU A 251 3.96 9.47 -12.67
N ASP A 252 2.70 9.10 -12.89
CA ASP A 252 1.66 9.00 -11.87
C ASP A 252 1.10 7.57 -11.85
N MET A 253 1.46 6.79 -10.83
CA MET A 253 1.05 5.38 -10.76
C MET A 253 -0.45 5.23 -10.49
N SER A 254 -1.13 6.29 -10.02
CA SER A 254 -2.57 6.24 -9.79
C SER A 254 -3.41 6.29 -11.06
N GLU A 255 -2.83 6.73 -12.17
CA GLU A 255 -3.51 6.80 -13.47
C GLU A 255 -3.46 5.47 -14.24
N ILE A 256 -2.60 4.55 -13.82
CA ILE A 256 -2.49 3.21 -14.44
C ILE A 256 -3.74 2.40 -14.08
N HIS A 257 -4.39 1.82 -15.09
CA HIS A 257 -5.54 0.95 -14.90
C HIS A 257 -5.18 -0.21 -13.97
N ASN A 258 -5.97 -0.39 -12.92
CA ASN A 258 -5.78 -1.51 -12.01
C ASN A 258 -6.26 -2.78 -12.72
N GLU A 259 -5.50 -3.85 -12.67
CA GLU A 259 -6.15 -5.16 -12.73
C GLU A 259 -6.90 -5.30 -11.39
N ASP A 260 -8.23 -5.18 -11.44
CA ASP A 260 -9.09 -5.47 -10.31
C ASP A 260 -9.05 -6.99 -10.05
N ILE A 261 -8.12 -7.44 -9.20
CA ILE A 261 -7.87 -8.87 -8.91
C ILE A 261 -8.90 -9.44 -7.91
N PHE A 262 -10.14 -8.96 -7.95
CA PHE A 262 -11.23 -9.57 -7.19
C PHE A 262 -11.63 -10.96 -7.74
N ASP A 263 -11.07 -11.39 -8.88
CA ASP A 263 -11.50 -12.58 -9.65
C ASP A 263 -10.41 -13.62 -10.02
N ALA A 264 -9.25 -13.66 -9.36
CA ALA A 264 -8.30 -14.78 -9.56
C ALA A 264 -8.62 -15.99 -8.66
N GLU A 265 -8.94 -17.17 -9.23
CA GLU A 265 -8.99 -18.44 -8.50
C GLU A 265 -7.56 -18.88 -8.14
N TYR A 266 -7.33 -19.21 -6.86
CA TYR A 266 -6.06 -19.78 -6.42
C TYR A 266 -6.07 -21.29 -6.67
N THR A 267 -5.24 -21.78 -7.58
CA THR A 267 -4.94 -23.21 -7.70
C THR A 267 -3.62 -23.50 -7.01
N GLU A 268 -3.69 -24.29 -5.94
CA GLU A 268 -2.54 -24.81 -5.22
C GLU A 268 -1.76 -25.77 -6.15
N GLN A 269 -0.49 -25.49 -6.44
CA GLN A 269 0.44 -26.51 -6.91
C GLN A 269 1.28 -26.94 -5.71
N SER A 270 0.86 -28.06 -5.12
CA SER A 270 1.61 -28.81 -4.12
C SER A 270 2.92 -29.32 -4.73
N ALA A 271 4.04 -29.00 -4.09
CA ALA A 271 5.31 -29.72 -4.24
C ALA A 271 5.52 -30.62 -3.01
#